data_AF-A0A9W7L0B1-F1
#
_entry.id   AF-A0A9W7L0B1-F1
#
_cell.length_a   1.000
_cell.length_b   1.000
_cell.length_c   1.000
_cell.angle_alpha   90.00
_cell.angle_beta   90.00
_cell.angle_gamma   90.00
#
_symmetry.space_group_name_H-M   'P 1'
#
loop_
_entity.id
_entity.type
_entity.pdbx_description
1 polymer ?
#
loop_
_entity_poly.entity_id
_entity_poly.type
_entity_poly.pdbx_seq_one_letter_code
_entity_poly.pdbx_strand_id
1 'polypeptide(L)'
;MPSLLPTLSVLLLTALPGLSSGTNLDPNKFHCVSYNAASQTGVFRSNMPVSVNSTNIATPSAYAYSEIKSYAGTQGKEECGTSAFTKPDVEPYVLELSLSNSLDDKNGLLASRAFWSQTENYASGRVAEWPIGLAGLVPPKDVPKFKWKSIVNNMWEVDQLPSRVDSIQEITKLGYAGLFPDSVVKNRPLIVLIHCNAGCDRTGEMIGAYRYTTTNLSPKEMYALDVQECGRAPNYYSTHALEWYCIWEFYNSGKGEKLEDCIGFAECEPFGDCEPIE
;
A
#
# COMPACT_ATOMS: atom_id res chain seq x y z
N MET A 1 -26.16 -53.87 19.35
CA MET A 1 -25.08 -53.01 19.90
C MET A 1 -24.38 -52.38 18.70
N PRO A 2 -24.61 -51.10 18.39
CA PRO A 2 -23.98 -50.43 17.26
C PRO A 2 -22.60 -49.89 17.67
N SER A 3 -21.59 -50.23 16.88
CA SER A 3 -20.21 -49.78 17.01
C SER A 3 -20.06 -48.32 16.58
N LEU A 4 -19.56 -47.49 17.49
CA LEU A 4 -19.21 -46.08 17.25
C LEU A 4 -17.97 -45.98 16.35
N LEU A 5 -18.11 -45.22 15.27
CA LEU A 5 -17.00 -44.72 14.45
C LEU A 5 -16.28 -43.58 15.20
N PRO A 6 -14.94 -43.50 15.17
CA PRO A 6 -14.23 -42.34 15.68
C PRO A 6 -14.25 -41.23 14.63
N THR A 7 -14.84 -40.10 14.98
CA THR A 7 -14.68 -38.82 14.26
C THR A 7 -13.24 -38.34 14.40
N LEU A 8 -12.54 -38.28 13.26
CA LEU A 8 -11.22 -37.67 13.14
C LEU A 8 -11.38 -36.14 13.07
N SER A 9 -11.28 -35.46 14.21
CA SER A 9 -11.21 -33.99 14.24
C SER A 9 -9.80 -33.55 13.82
N VAL A 10 -9.65 -33.11 12.58
CA VAL A 10 -8.45 -32.37 12.13
C VAL A 10 -8.50 -30.98 12.75
N LEU A 11 -7.76 -30.81 13.85
CA LEU A 11 -7.52 -29.50 14.44
C LEU A 11 -6.47 -28.80 13.56
N LEU A 12 -6.91 -27.92 12.68
CA LEU A 12 -6.03 -27.02 11.93
C LEU A 12 -5.44 -26.02 12.93
N LEU A 13 -4.26 -26.31 13.47
CA LEU A 13 -3.48 -25.36 14.26
C LEU A 13 -2.90 -24.35 13.26
N THR A 14 -3.64 -23.27 12.98
CA THR A 14 -3.06 -22.12 12.29
C THR A 14 -2.06 -21.49 13.25
N ALA A 15 -0.78 -21.63 12.93
CA ALA A 15 0.25 -20.76 13.47
C ALA A 15 -0.12 -19.34 13.04
N LEU A 16 -0.77 -18.59 13.92
CA LEU A 16 -0.95 -17.16 13.73
C LEU A 16 0.46 -16.57 13.72
N PRO A 17 0.95 -16.01 12.59
CA PRO A 17 2.20 -15.27 12.60
C PRO A 17 2.09 -14.19 13.68
N GLY A 18 3.13 -14.09 14.51
CA GLY A 18 3.13 -13.28 15.71
C GLY A 18 2.56 -11.88 15.45
N LEU A 19 1.67 -11.45 16.33
CA LEU A 19 1.23 -10.05 16.43
C LEU A 19 2.48 -9.17 16.54
N SER A 20 2.97 -8.63 15.43
CA SER A 20 4.05 -7.67 15.48
C SER A 20 3.51 -6.43 16.18
N SER A 21 4.02 -6.13 17.37
CA SER A 21 3.82 -4.83 17.99
C SER A 21 4.15 -3.75 16.97
N GLY A 22 3.22 -2.83 16.69
CA GLY A 22 3.41 -1.77 15.71
C GLY A 22 4.78 -1.11 15.92
N THR A 23 5.64 -1.23 14.92
CA THR A 23 6.94 -0.56 14.92
C THR A 23 6.72 0.93 14.72
N ASN A 24 7.58 1.77 15.29
CA ASN A 24 7.62 3.19 14.96
C ASN A 24 7.57 3.41 13.44
N LEU A 25 7.00 4.54 13.02
CA LEU A 25 7.19 5.05 11.67
C LEU A 25 8.68 5.00 11.32
N ASP A 26 9.03 4.21 10.32
CA ASP A 26 10.41 3.87 9.96
C ASP A 26 10.86 4.80 8.82
N PRO A 27 11.85 5.68 9.04
CA PRO A 27 12.34 6.57 7.99
C PRO A 27 12.90 5.81 6.79
N ASN A 28 13.39 4.58 6.96
CA ASN A 28 13.93 3.77 5.87
C ASN A 28 12.86 3.14 4.99
N LYS A 29 11.58 3.25 5.36
CA LYS A 29 10.44 2.77 4.57
C LYS A 29 9.60 3.91 4.01
N PHE A 30 9.92 5.14 4.42
CA PHE A 30 9.24 6.33 3.96
C PHE A 30 9.93 6.83 2.70
N HIS A 31 9.30 6.63 1.54
CA HIS A 31 9.87 7.01 0.24
C HIS A 31 8.88 7.84 -0.56
N CYS A 32 9.39 8.79 -1.33
CA CYS A 32 8.64 9.52 -2.33
C CYS A 32 8.55 8.70 -3.62
N VAL A 33 7.34 8.26 -3.94
CA VAL A 33 7.06 7.39 -5.09
C VAL A 33 6.88 8.21 -6.36
N SER A 34 6.20 9.35 -6.25
CA SER A 34 6.01 10.28 -7.38
C SER A 34 5.69 11.68 -6.87
N TYR A 35 5.93 12.68 -7.74
CA TYR A 35 5.55 14.06 -7.46
C TYR A 35 5.00 14.74 -8.72
N ASN A 36 3.86 15.41 -8.56
CA ASN A 36 3.28 16.27 -9.57
C ASN A 36 3.47 17.74 -9.19
N ALA A 37 4.33 18.43 -9.94
CA ALA A 37 4.67 19.83 -9.68
C ALA A 37 3.50 20.80 -9.90
N ALA A 38 2.59 20.50 -10.85
CA ALA A 38 1.46 21.37 -11.16
C ALA A 38 0.44 21.40 -10.03
N SER A 39 0.16 20.25 -9.42
CA SER A 39 -0.77 20.12 -8.30
C SER A 39 -0.10 20.20 -6.93
N GLN A 40 1.24 20.23 -6.88
CA GLN A 40 2.06 20.10 -5.67
C GLN A 40 1.70 18.86 -4.84
N THR A 41 1.42 17.74 -5.52
CA THR A 41 1.02 16.48 -4.86
C THR A 41 2.15 15.47 -4.92
N GLY A 42 2.54 14.93 -3.76
CA GLY A 42 3.48 13.81 -3.65
C GLY A 42 2.77 12.54 -3.21
N VAL A 43 3.09 11.43 -3.86
CA VAL A 43 2.70 10.09 -3.41
C VAL A 43 3.87 9.51 -2.63
N PHE A 44 3.60 9.06 -1.41
CA PHE A 44 4.57 8.49 -0.50
C PHE A 44 4.15 7.10 -0.08
N ARG A 45 5.12 6.22 0.10
CA ARG A 45 4.93 4.91 0.75
C ARG A 45 5.48 4.95 2.15
N SER A 46 4.96 4.10 3.04
CA SER A 46 5.50 3.93 4.40
C SER A 46 5.02 2.63 5.06
N ASN A 47 5.59 2.31 6.23
CA ASN A 47 4.93 1.51 7.26
C ASN A 47 3.93 2.36 8.08
N MET A 48 3.25 1.72 9.04
CA MET A 48 2.20 2.33 9.86
C MET A 48 2.68 3.63 10.53
N PRO A 49 1.96 4.77 10.34
CA PRO A 49 2.37 6.07 10.86
C PRO A 49 2.02 6.27 12.34
N VAL A 50 2.58 5.42 13.19
CA VAL A 50 2.46 5.51 14.63
C VAL A 50 3.81 5.72 15.31
N SER A 51 3.81 6.48 16.39
CA SER A 51 4.91 6.55 17.34
C SER A 51 4.58 5.66 18.54
N VAL A 52 5.38 4.63 18.74
CA VAL A 52 5.41 3.87 20.00
C VAL A 52 6.20 4.68 21.01
N ASN A 53 5.48 5.58 21.71
CA ASN A 53 5.92 6.10 23.00
C ASN A 53 5.44 5.22 24.18
N SER A 54 4.66 4.16 23.92
CA SER A 54 4.22 3.24 24.97
C SER A 54 4.95 1.89 24.83
N THR A 55 5.74 1.54 25.84
CA THR A 55 6.17 0.15 26.10
C THR A 55 5.00 -0.72 26.58
N ASN A 56 3.76 -0.22 26.47
CA ASN A 56 2.59 -0.75 27.13
C ASN A 56 1.47 -0.90 26.08
N ILE A 57 1.19 -2.15 25.70
CA ILE A 57 0.15 -2.55 24.71
C ILE A 57 -1.24 -1.98 25.08
N ALA A 58 -1.44 -1.60 26.35
CA ALA A 58 -2.68 -1.02 26.85
C ALA A 58 -2.91 0.46 26.48
N THR A 59 -1.90 1.19 26.00
CA THR A 59 -2.06 2.59 25.57
C THR A 59 -1.96 2.65 24.05
N PRO A 60 -2.99 3.14 23.32
CA PRO A 60 -2.90 3.29 21.87
C PRO A 60 -1.64 4.06 21.49
N SER A 61 -0.91 3.59 20.48
CA SER A 61 0.21 4.33 19.92
C SER A 61 -0.26 5.72 19.50
N ALA A 62 0.60 6.73 19.64
CA ALA A 62 0.26 8.06 19.14
C ALA A 62 0.43 8.09 17.62
N TYR A 63 -0.35 8.93 16.94
CA TYR A 63 -0.21 9.12 15.49
C TYR A 63 1.00 10.02 15.19
N ALA A 64 1.86 9.61 14.26
CA ALA A 64 3.16 10.23 14.00
C ALA A 64 3.08 11.41 12.98
N TYR A 65 2.16 12.35 13.19
CA TYR A 65 1.89 13.43 12.22
C TYR A 65 3.09 14.34 11.98
N SER A 66 3.84 14.70 13.02
CA SER A 66 5.05 15.52 12.91
C SER A 66 6.12 14.84 12.05
N GLU A 67 6.32 13.55 12.27
CA GLU A 67 7.32 12.73 11.60
C GLU A 67 6.95 12.54 10.13
N ILE A 68 5.68 12.30 9.80
CA ILE A 68 5.20 12.25 8.39
C ILE A 68 5.59 13.54 7.66
N LYS A 69 5.32 14.71 8.23
CA LYS A 69 5.67 15.99 7.59
C LYS A 69 7.18 16.15 7.43
N SER A 70 7.95 15.79 8.46
CA SER A 70 9.41 15.84 8.43
C SER A 70 10.00 14.92 7.35
N TYR A 71 9.51 13.68 7.27
CA TYR A 71 9.96 12.69 6.30
C TYR A 71 9.51 13.06 4.89
N ALA A 72 8.28 13.52 4.68
CA ALA A 72 7.83 14.03 3.39
C ALA A 72 8.65 15.24 2.92
N GLY A 73 9.06 16.12 3.83
CA GLY A 73 9.96 17.23 3.52
C GLY A 73 11.35 16.76 3.08
N THR A 74 11.90 15.76 3.77
CA THR A 74 13.23 15.20 3.48
C THR A 74 13.21 14.40 2.18
N GLN A 75 12.34 13.40 2.09
CA GLN A 75 12.24 12.48 0.95
C GLN A 75 11.66 13.16 -0.29
N GLY A 76 10.75 14.12 -0.12
CA GLY A 76 10.30 14.97 -1.22
C GLY A 76 11.48 15.69 -1.88
N LYS A 77 12.47 16.15 -1.10
CA LYS A 77 13.67 16.82 -1.63
C LYS A 77 14.66 15.81 -2.21
N GLU A 78 14.94 14.73 -1.50
CA GLU A 78 16.01 13.77 -1.84
C GLU A 78 15.63 12.86 -3.01
N GLU A 79 14.39 12.39 -3.07
CA GLU A 79 13.95 11.39 -4.05
C GLU A 79 13.08 12.00 -5.16
N CYS A 80 12.29 13.03 -4.83
CA CYS A 80 11.39 13.70 -5.79
C CYS A 80 11.84 15.09 -6.23
N GLY A 81 12.98 15.60 -5.74
CA GLY A 81 13.54 16.89 -6.15
C GLY A 81 12.66 18.11 -5.84
N THR A 82 11.79 18.04 -4.83
CA THR A 82 10.85 19.11 -4.47
C THR A 82 10.99 19.58 -3.03
N SER A 83 10.82 20.88 -2.82
CA SER A 83 10.72 21.50 -1.48
C SER A 83 9.30 21.91 -1.12
N ALA A 84 8.29 21.41 -1.85
CA ALA A 84 6.89 21.79 -1.66
C ALA A 84 6.42 21.54 -0.22
N PHE A 85 6.87 20.44 0.40
CA PHE A 85 6.41 20.00 1.72
C PHE A 85 7.13 20.65 2.91
N THR A 86 8.12 21.51 2.67
CA THR A 86 8.88 22.23 3.72
C THR A 86 8.64 23.75 3.70
N LYS A 87 7.65 24.23 2.94
CA LYS A 87 7.36 25.67 2.85
C LYS A 87 6.84 26.18 4.21
N PRO A 88 7.45 27.21 4.82
CA PRO A 88 7.10 27.65 6.17
C PRO A 88 5.67 28.22 6.27
N ASP A 89 5.18 28.82 5.18
CA ASP A 89 3.90 29.53 5.16
C ASP A 89 2.72 28.66 4.69
N VAL A 90 2.97 27.40 4.31
CA VAL A 90 1.92 26.52 3.76
C VAL A 90 2.07 25.11 4.32
N GLU A 91 1.23 24.79 5.29
CA GLU A 91 1.18 23.44 5.85
C GLU A 91 0.58 22.44 4.83
N PRO A 92 1.28 21.34 4.52
CA PRO A 92 0.76 20.32 3.62
C PRO A 92 -0.48 19.64 4.22
N TYR A 93 -1.40 19.25 3.35
CA TYR A 93 -2.53 18.39 3.73
C TYR A 93 -2.10 16.92 3.57
N VAL A 94 -2.43 16.06 4.55
CA VAL A 94 -2.13 14.63 4.49
C VAL A 94 -3.38 13.83 4.17
N LEU A 95 -3.37 13.12 3.06
CA LEU A 95 -4.32 12.06 2.75
C LEU A 95 -3.66 10.71 3.02
N GLU A 96 -4.00 10.11 4.15
CA GLU A 96 -3.56 8.76 4.50
C GLU A 96 -4.46 7.71 3.84
N LEU A 97 -3.85 6.75 3.16
CA LEU A 97 -4.49 5.62 2.51
C LEU A 97 -4.01 4.33 3.21
N SER A 98 -4.79 3.89 4.21
CA SER A 98 -4.48 2.68 4.96
C SER A 98 -4.97 1.45 4.20
N LEU A 99 -4.04 0.56 3.88
CA LEU A 99 -4.29 -0.75 3.25
C LEU A 99 -4.51 -1.87 4.28
N SER A 100 -4.34 -1.55 5.56
CA SER A 100 -4.65 -2.44 6.69
C SER A 100 -6.15 -2.60 6.88
N ASN A 101 -6.57 -3.75 7.41
CA ASN A 101 -7.93 -3.95 7.88
C ASN A 101 -7.95 -3.96 9.42
N SER A 102 -9.14 -3.88 10.01
CA SER A 102 -9.28 -3.85 11.47
C SER A 102 -8.90 -5.17 12.17
N LEU A 103 -8.72 -6.26 11.41
CA LEU A 103 -8.34 -7.57 11.95
C LEU A 103 -6.83 -7.70 12.11
N ASP A 104 -6.04 -7.10 11.22
CA ASP A 104 -4.58 -7.23 11.21
C ASP A 104 -3.84 -6.07 11.89
N ASP A 105 -4.44 -4.89 11.97
CA ASP A 105 -3.82 -3.76 12.66
C ASP A 105 -4.83 -2.90 13.40
N LYS A 106 -5.38 -3.48 14.47
CA LYS A 106 -6.34 -2.79 15.32
C LYS A 106 -5.73 -1.54 15.96
N ASN A 107 -4.48 -1.59 16.43
CA ASN A 107 -3.92 -0.50 17.22
C ASN A 107 -3.44 0.67 16.36
N GLY A 108 -2.76 0.40 15.24
CA GLY A 108 -2.30 1.42 14.31
C GLY A 108 -3.46 2.17 13.67
N LEU A 109 -4.43 1.43 13.12
CA LEU A 109 -5.60 2.04 12.48
C LEU A 109 -6.48 2.80 13.48
N LEU A 110 -6.61 2.32 14.73
CA LEU A 110 -7.31 3.07 15.78
C LEU A 110 -6.57 4.37 16.13
N ALA A 111 -5.24 4.39 16.14
CA ALA A 111 -4.47 5.61 16.36
C ALA A 111 -4.72 6.65 15.25
N SER A 112 -4.65 6.24 13.97
CA SER A 112 -4.97 7.11 12.84
C SER A 112 -6.40 7.66 12.93
N ARG A 113 -7.39 6.79 13.14
CA ARG A 113 -8.79 7.20 13.30
C ARG A 113 -8.97 8.18 14.47
N ALA A 114 -8.36 7.88 15.63
CA ALA A 114 -8.44 8.73 16.80
C ALA A 114 -7.82 10.11 16.57
N PHE A 115 -6.67 10.17 15.88
CA PHE A 115 -6.05 11.44 15.52
C PHE A 115 -6.90 12.25 14.54
N TRP A 116 -7.36 11.62 13.45
CA TRP A 116 -8.10 12.31 12.40
C TRP A 116 -9.55 12.64 12.75
N SER A 117 -10.11 12.06 13.82
CA SER A 117 -11.45 12.40 14.34
C SER A 117 -11.48 13.64 15.24
N GLN A 118 -10.31 14.16 15.64
CA GLN A 118 -10.20 15.39 16.39
C GLN A 118 -10.44 16.60 15.47
N THR A 119 -11.27 17.54 15.94
CA THR A 119 -11.72 18.68 15.11
C THR A 119 -10.54 19.60 14.74
N GLU A 120 -9.58 19.74 15.64
CA GLU A 120 -8.32 20.48 15.42
C GLU A 120 -7.47 19.92 14.27
N ASN A 121 -7.62 18.64 13.92
CA ASN A 121 -6.82 17.97 12.88
C ASN A 121 -7.52 17.91 11.51
N TYR A 122 -8.82 18.27 11.40
CA TYR A 122 -9.57 18.20 10.14
C TYR A 122 -8.98 19.06 9.02
N ALA A 123 -8.39 20.20 9.36
CA ALA A 123 -7.72 21.07 8.40
C ALA A 123 -6.38 20.50 7.92
N SER A 124 -5.82 19.51 8.64
CA SER A 124 -4.46 19.01 8.45
C SER A 124 -4.40 17.73 7.61
N GLY A 125 -5.51 16.98 7.56
CA GLY A 125 -5.55 15.73 6.81
C GLY A 125 -6.80 14.90 7.05
N ARG A 126 -6.78 13.67 6.53
CA ARG A 126 -7.76 12.61 6.78
C ARG A 126 -7.17 11.24 6.46
N VAL A 127 -7.81 10.19 6.98
CA VAL A 127 -7.55 8.80 6.60
C VAL A 127 -8.69 8.25 5.74
N ALA A 128 -8.33 7.48 4.72
CA ALA A 128 -9.21 6.60 3.97
C ALA A 128 -8.72 5.16 4.09
N GLU A 129 -9.64 4.22 4.24
CA GLU A 129 -9.32 2.81 4.46
C GLU A 129 -9.64 2.01 3.21
N TRP A 130 -8.59 1.47 2.61
CA TRP A 130 -8.60 0.70 1.37
C TRP A 130 -7.98 -0.67 1.61
N PRO A 131 -8.60 -1.53 2.44
CA PRO A 131 -8.04 -2.85 2.69
C PRO A 131 -7.93 -3.65 1.39
N ILE A 132 -6.78 -4.32 1.21
CA ILE A 132 -6.49 -5.26 0.12
C ILE A 132 -5.84 -6.53 0.68
N GLY A 133 -5.66 -7.56 -0.14
CA GLY A 133 -4.87 -8.74 0.18
C GLY A 133 -5.52 -10.08 -0.17
N LEU A 134 -6.55 -10.10 -1.01
CA LEU A 134 -7.24 -11.32 -1.45
C LEU A 134 -6.93 -11.67 -2.91
N ALA A 135 -6.42 -10.74 -3.70
CA ALA A 135 -6.13 -10.93 -5.12
C ALA A 135 -5.08 -12.02 -5.40
N GLY A 136 -4.12 -12.25 -4.51
CA GLY A 136 -3.01 -13.18 -4.72
C GLY A 136 -3.17 -14.58 -4.15
N LEU A 137 -4.41 -15.05 -3.90
CA LEU A 137 -4.64 -16.38 -3.33
C LEU A 137 -4.12 -17.52 -4.24
N VAL A 138 -4.23 -17.35 -5.55
CA VAL A 138 -3.82 -18.35 -6.56
C VAL A 138 -2.81 -17.71 -7.52
N PRO A 139 -1.61 -18.26 -7.71
CA PRO A 139 -0.62 -17.72 -8.65
C PRO A 139 -1.11 -17.87 -10.09
N PRO A 140 -0.86 -16.89 -10.98
CA PRO A 140 -1.22 -17.02 -12.40
C PRO A 140 -0.58 -18.23 -13.08
N LYS A 141 0.65 -18.62 -12.68
CA LYS A 141 1.36 -19.79 -13.22
C LYS A 141 0.62 -21.11 -13.02
N ASP A 142 -0.22 -21.19 -12.00
CA ASP A 142 -1.02 -22.39 -11.67
C ASP A 142 -2.39 -22.39 -12.37
N VAL A 143 -2.70 -21.33 -13.13
CA VAL A 143 -3.94 -21.18 -13.87
C VAL A 143 -3.66 -21.28 -15.38
N PRO A 144 -4.44 -22.05 -16.14
CA PRO A 144 -4.32 -22.07 -17.61
C PRO A 144 -4.49 -20.67 -18.22
N LYS A 145 -3.54 -20.24 -19.06
CA LYS A 145 -3.50 -18.90 -19.69
C LYS A 145 -4.81 -18.44 -20.33
N PHE A 146 -5.54 -19.34 -20.98
CA PHE A 146 -6.82 -19.01 -21.62
C PHE A 146 -7.91 -18.51 -20.65
N LYS A 147 -7.75 -18.73 -19.34
CA LYS A 147 -8.66 -18.25 -18.29
C LYS A 147 -8.28 -16.88 -17.72
N TRP A 148 -7.04 -16.42 -17.94
CA TRP A 148 -6.49 -15.25 -17.26
C TRP A 148 -7.33 -13.99 -17.49
N LYS A 149 -7.71 -13.70 -18.73
CA LYS A 149 -8.57 -12.54 -19.05
C LYS A 149 -9.89 -12.54 -18.28
N SER A 150 -10.51 -13.70 -18.12
CA SER A 150 -11.74 -13.83 -17.34
C SER A 150 -11.49 -13.56 -15.86
N ILE A 151 -10.41 -14.09 -15.30
CA ILE A 151 -10.08 -13.92 -13.88
C ILE A 151 -9.76 -12.47 -13.56
N VAL A 152 -8.85 -11.84 -14.31
CA VAL A 152 -8.46 -10.45 -14.02
C VAL A 152 -9.61 -9.45 -14.16
N ASN A 153 -10.64 -9.77 -14.94
CA ASN A 153 -11.81 -8.90 -15.06
C ASN A 153 -12.77 -8.99 -13.87
N ASN A 154 -12.67 -10.04 -13.04
CA ASN A 154 -13.58 -10.26 -11.91
C ASN A 154 -12.88 -10.28 -10.54
N MET A 155 -11.57 -10.50 -10.47
CA MET A 155 -10.86 -10.68 -9.20
C MET A 155 -10.77 -9.40 -8.34
N TRP A 156 -10.94 -8.23 -8.96
CA TRP A 156 -10.79 -6.93 -8.29
C TRP A 156 -12.06 -6.42 -7.60
N GLU A 157 -13.14 -7.21 -7.55
CA GLU A 157 -14.39 -6.80 -6.92
C GLU A 157 -14.22 -6.41 -5.44
N VAL A 158 -13.33 -7.11 -4.72
CA VAL A 158 -13.07 -6.84 -3.29
C VAL A 158 -11.91 -5.85 -3.10
N ASP A 159 -10.74 -6.16 -3.66
CA ASP A 159 -9.52 -5.37 -3.44
C ASP A 159 -9.54 -4.04 -4.21
N GLN A 160 -10.31 -3.94 -5.29
CA GLN A 160 -10.50 -2.71 -6.09
C GLN A 160 -9.19 -2.07 -6.58
N LEU A 161 -8.12 -2.86 -6.68
CA LEU A 161 -6.76 -2.37 -6.93
C LEU A 161 -6.66 -1.48 -8.18
N PRO A 162 -7.19 -1.85 -9.37
CA PRO A 162 -7.16 -0.97 -10.54
C PRO A 162 -7.84 0.38 -10.32
N SER A 163 -9.09 0.38 -9.83
CA SER A 163 -9.82 1.62 -9.56
C SER A 163 -9.16 2.49 -8.49
N ARG A 164 -8.45 1.90 -7.53
CA ARG A 164 -7.70 2.63 -6.50
C ARG A 164 -6.43 3.26 -7.07
N VAL A 165 -5.71 2.56 -7.95
CA VAL A 165 -4.58 3.13 -8.70
C VAL A 165 -5.04 4.30 -9.55
N ASP A 166 -6.16 4.17 -10.27
CA ASP A 166 -6.76 5.27 -11.04
C ASP A 166 -7.12 6.45 -10.14
N SER A 167 -7.71 6.18 -8.98
CA SER A 167 -8.05 7.21 -7.99
C SER A 167 -6.80 7.94 -7.48
N ILE A 168 -5.70 7.23 -7.18
CA ILE A 168 -4.44 7.86 -6.74
C ILE A 168 -3.87 8.74 -7.86
N GLN A 169 -3.92 8.29 -9.12
CA GLN A 169 -3.49 9.10 -10.25
C GLN A 169 -4.34 10.37 -10.41
N GLU A 170 -5.66 10.25 -10.29
CA GLU A 170 -6.57 11.39 -10.35
C GLU A 170 -6.31 12.36 -9.20
N ILE A 171 -6.20 11.87 -7.97
CA ILE A 171 -5.81 12.66 -6.79
C ILE A 171 -4.48 13.39 -7.04
N THR A 172 -3.50 12.70 -7.61
CA THR A 172 -2.18 13.27 -7.91
C THR A 172 -2.26 14.39 -8.94
N LYS A 173 -3.13 14.25 -9.96
CA LYS A 173 -3.34 15.27 -11.00
C LYS A 173 -4.12 16.48 -10.48
N LEU A 174 -5.17 16.23 -9.70
CA LEU A 174 -6.08 17.26 -9.19
C LEU A 174 -5.50 18.01 -7.97
N GLY A 175 -4.71 17.32 -7.16
CA GLY A 175 -4.18 17.79 -5.89
C GLY A 175 -5.23 18.23 -4.89
N TYR A 176 -4.80 19.05 -3.92
CA TYR A 176 -5.67 19.54 -2.86
C TYR A 176 -6.91 20.28 -3.40
N ALA A 177 -6.72 21.13 -4.42
CA ALA A 177 -7.80 21.93 -4.99
C ALA A 177 -8.95 21.10 -5.57
N GLY A 178 -8.67 19.95 -6.19
CA GLY A 178 -9.74 19.09 -6.71
C GLY A 178 -10.42 18.24 -5.64
N LEU A 179 -9.75 17.92 -4.53
CA LEU A 179 -10.40 17.26 -3.39
C LEU A 179 -11.32 18.22 -2.61
N PHE A 180 -10.98 19.52 -2.62
CA PHE A 180 -11.69 20.55 -1.87
C PHE A 180 -11.95 21.78 -2.75
N PRO A 181 -12.83 21.68 -3.76
CA PRO A 181 -13.05 22.73 -4.76
C PRO A 181 -13.52 24.06 -4.16
N ASP A 182 -14.24 23.98 -3.04
CA ASP A 182 -14.80 25.12 -2.30
C ASP A 182 -13.85 25.69 -1.23
N SER A 183 -12.65 25.12 -1.07
CA SER A 183 -11.68 25.63 -0.11
C SER A 183 -11.11 26.96 -0.57
N VAL A 184 -11.04 27.92 0.36
CA VAL A 184 -10.40 29.22 0.14
C VAL A 184 -8.89 29.07 -0.08
N VAL A 185 -8.30 27.93 0.34
CA VAL A 185 -6.86 27.66 0.26
C VAL A 185 -6.55 26.66 -0.84
N LYS A 186 -6.57 27.10 -2.11
CA LYS A 186 -6.37 26.23 -3.29
C LYS A 186 -4.94 25.76 -3.54
N ASN A 187 -3.95 26.28 -2.80
CA ASN A 187 -2.52 26.10 -3.12
C ASN A 187 -1.73 25.30 -2.05
N ARG A 188 -2.38 24.40 -1.33
CA ARG A 188 -1.70 23.56 -0.33
C ARG A 188 -1.06 22.34 -1.01
N PRO A 189 0.22 22.03 -0.72
CA PRO A 189 0.81 20.75 -1.10
C PRO A 189 -0.01 19.60 -0.50
N LEU A 190 -0.13 18.51 -1.25
CA LEU A 190 -0.84 17.31 -0.83
C LEU A 190 0.16 16.16 -0.67
N ILE A 191 0.17 15.55 0.51
CA ILE A 191 0.90 14.31 0.80
C ILE A 191 -0.12 13.18 0.72
N VAL A 192 0.01 12.28 -0.24
CA VAL A 192 -0.76 11.03 -0.31
C VAL A 192 0.11 9.93 0.28
N LEU A 193 -0.18 9.51 1.52
CA LEU A 193 0.61 8.52 2.24
C LEU A 193 -0.07 7.14 2.16
N ILE A 194 0.57 6.18 1.50
CA ILE A 194 0.07 4.82 1.33
C ILE A 194 0.85 3.88 2.24
N HIS A 195 0.14 3.12 3.08
CA HIS A 195 0.80 2.20 4.00
C HIS A 195 -0.08 0.98 4.36
N CYS A 196 0.59 -0.06 4.85
CA CYS A 196 0.01 -1.12 5.66
C CYS A 196 0.75 -1.14 7.00
N ASN A 197 0.60 -2.19 7.81
CA ASN A 197 1.33 -2.29 9.09
C ASN A 197 2.86 -2.22 8.90
N ALA A 198 3.43 -3.14 8.10
CA ALA A 198 4.89 -3.25 7.92
C ALA A 198 5.47 -2.36 6.81
N GLY A 199 4.63 -1.78 5.95
CA GLY A 199 5.06 -0.99 4.79
C GLY A 199 5.62 -1.80 3.62
N CYS A 200 5.29 -3.10 3.58
CA CYS A 200 5.95 -4.07 2.71
C CYS A 200 4.97 -4.79 1.78
N ASP A 201 4.11 -5.67 2.30
CA ASP A 201 3.29 -6.55 1.46
C ASP A 201 2.24 -5.76 0.68
N ARG A 202 1.15 -5.36 1.33
CA ARG A 202 0.07 -4.58 0.71
C ARG A 202 0.53 -3.21 0.23
N THR A 203 1.46 -2.58 0.94
CA THR A 203 2.08 -1.33 0.46
C THR A 203 2.78 -1.57 -0.86
N GLY A 204 3.61 -2.61 -0.97
CA GLY A 204 4.28 -2.99 -2.22
C GLY A 204 3.27 -3.36 -3.30
N GLU A 205 2.20 -4.09 -2.98
CA GLU A 205 1.13 -4.39 -3.94
C GLU A 205 0.51 -3.12 -4.54
N MET A 206 0.12 -2.15 -3.71
CA MET A 206 -0.47 -0.89 -4.19
C MET A 206 0.54 0.01 -4.91
N ILE A 207 1.74 0.17 -4.34
CA ILE A 207 2.79 1.04 -4.89
C ILE A 207 3.36 0.45 -6.18
N GLY A 208 3.59 -0.85 -6.21
CA GLY A 208 4.02 -1.58 -7.38
C GLY A 208 3.00 -1.48 -8.51
N ALA A 209 1.71 -1.67 -8.22
CA ALA A 209 0.63 -1.45 -9.19
C ALA A 209 0.63 0.00 -9.71
N TYR A 210 0.69 0.99 -8.81
CA TYR A 210 0.75 2.41 -9.17
C TYR A 210 1.96 2.74 -10.05
N ARG A 211 3.16 2.26 -9.71
CA ARG A 211 4.38 2.44 -10.49
C ARG A 211 4.28 1.78 -11.84
N TYR A 212 3.81 0.53 -11.87
CA TYR A 212 3.65 -0.20 -13.10
C TYR A 212 2.71 0.55 -14.04
N THR A 213 1.60 1.15 -13.58
CA THR A 213 0.72 1.94 -14.45
C THR A 213 1.34 3.27 -14.89
N THR A 214 1.99 3.99 -13.97
CA THR A 214 2.39 5.40 -14.19
C THR A 214 3.78 5.61 -14.79
N THR A 215 4.62 4.57 -14.84
CA THR A 215 6.00 4.64 -15.32
C THR A 215 6.23 3.66 -16.48
N ASN A 216 7.45 3.61 -17.01
CA ASN A 216 7.84 2.61 -18.04
C ASN A 216 8.60 1.42 -17.45
N LEU A 217 8.48 1.18 -16.14
CA LEU A 217 9.15 0.04 -15.49
C LEU A 217 8.56 -1.28 -15.99
N SER A 218 9.43 -2.26 -16.22
CA SER A 218 9.03 -3.66 -16.35
C SER A 218 8.53 -4.20 -15.00
N PRO A 219 7.77 -5.32 -14.99
CA PRO A 219 7.31 -5.94 -13.74
C PRO A 219 8.47 -6.28 -12.78
N LYS A 220 9.60 -6.75 -13.32
CA LYS A 220 10.80 -7.07 -12.55
C LYS A 220 11.47 -5.84 -11.93
N GLU A 221 11.61 -4.76 -12.69
CA GLU A 221 12.18 -3.50 -12.16
C GLU A 221 11.28 -2.88 -11.09
N MET A 222 9.95 -2.89 -11.32
CA MET A 222 8.97 -2.43 -10.34
C MET A 222 9.08 -3.22 -9.03
N TYR A 223 9.12 -4.56 -9.12
CA TYR A 223 9.21 -5.42 -7.95
C TYR A 223 10.55 -5.24 -7.20
N ALA A 224 11.65 -5.08 -7.93
CA ALA A 224 12.96 -4.83 -7.34
C ALA A 224 13.00 -3.51 -6.53
N LEU A 225 12.35 -2.45 -7.02
CA LEU A 225 12.22 -1.19 -6.28
C LEU A 225 11.39 -1.38 -5.00
N ASP A 226 10.31 -2.16 -5.07
CA ASP A 226 9.50 -2.44 -3.88
C ASP A 226 10.26 -3.23 -2.81
N VAL A 227 11.08 -4.19 -3.24
CA VAL A 227 11.98 -4.96 -2.36
C VAL A 227 13.00 -4.03 -1.71
N GLN A 228 13.64 -3.17 -2.50
CA GLN A 228 14.67 -2.24 -2.04
C GLN A 228 14.13 -1.30 -0.95
N GLU A 229 12.96 -0.71 -1.16
CA GLU A 229 12.36 0.29 -0.26
C GLU A 229 11.71 -0.32 0.98
N CYS A 230 11.23 -1.56 0.90
CA CYS A 230 10.76 -2.26 2.09
C CYS A 230 11.93 -2.86 2.91
N GLY A 231 13.03 -3.22 2.25
CA GLY A 231 14.13 -4.00 2.81
C GLY A 231 13.89 -5.52 2.81
N ARG A 232 12.76 -5.99 2.25
CA ARG A 232 12.47 -7.40 1.96
C ARG A 232 11.45 -7.50 0.83
N ALA A 233 11.31 -8.67 0.23
CA ALA A 233 10.28 -8.92 -0.75
C ALA A 233 8.87 -8.92 -0.13
N PRO A 234 7.84 -8.46 -0.88
CA PRO A 234 6.44 -8.75 -0.55
C PRO A 234 6.21 -10.27 -0.42
N ASN A 235 5.31 -10.65 0.47
CA ASN A 235 4.95 -12.05 0.66
C ASN A 235 4.23 -12.67 -0.56
N TYR A 236 3.93 -13.96 -0.45
CA TYR A 236 3.23 -14.75 -1.46
C TYR A 236 1.99 -14.04 -2.03
N TYR A 237 1.11 -13.53 -1.17
CA TYR A 237 -0.15 -12.94 -1.61
C TYR A 237 0.06 -11.64 -2.40
N SER A 238 0.87 -10.72 -1.87
CA SER A 238 1.08 -9.43 -2.55
C SER A 238 1.92 -9.58 -3.82
N THR A 239 2.85 -10.54 -3.84
CA THR A 239 3.62 -10.86 -5.06
C THR A 239 2.71 -11.38 -6.17
N HIS A 240 1.88 -12.38 -5.90
CA HIS A 240 0.98 -12.92 -6.92
C HIS A 240 -0.14 -11.95 -7.30
N ALA A 241 -0.56 -11.05 -6.40
CA ALA A 241 -1.47 -9.96 -6.73
C ALA A 241 -0.83 -8.99 -7.76
N LEU A 242 0.45 -8.67 -7.63
CA LEU A 242 1.18 -7.86 -8.62
C LEU A 242 1.31 -8.55 -9.98
N GLU A 243 1.54 -9.87 -10.00
CA GLU A 243 1.54 -10.63 -11.26
C GLU A 243 0.17 -10.55 -11.96
N TRP A 244 -0.92 -10.73 -11.20
CA TRP A 244 -2.28 -10.56 -11.71
C TRP A 244 -2.56 -9.14 -12.18
N TYR A 245 -2.03 -8.13 -11.48
CA TYR A 245 -2.18 -6.74 -11.89
C TYR A 245 -1.49 -6.46 -13.23
N CYS A 246 -0.28 -6.98 -13.43
CA CYS A 246 0.40 -6.88 -14.72
C CYS A 246 -0.42 -7.51 -15.85
N ILE A 247 -1.00 -8.69 -15.61
CA ILE A 247 -1.89 -9.37 -16.57
C ILE A 247 -3.14 -8.51 -16.85
N TRP A 248 -3.71 -7.87 -15.84
CA TRP A 248 -4.86 -6.97 -16.00
C TRP A 248 -4.53 -5.78 -16.91
N GLU A 249 -3.40 -5.11 -16.66
CA GLU A 249 -2.88 -4.00 -17.47
C GLU A 249 -2.59 -4.42 -18.93
N PHE A 250 -2.05 -5.63 -19.14
CA PHE A 250 -1.84 -6.18 -20.47
C PHE A 250 -3.17 -6.31 -21.24
N TYR A 251 -4.21 -6.86 -20.61
CA TYR A 251 -5.50 -7.06 -21.29
C TYR A 251 -6.36 -5.81 -21.44
N ASN A 252 -6.23 -4.83 -20.55
CA ASN A 252 -7.13 -3.67 -20.49
C ASN A 252 -6.51 -2.38 -21.02
N SER A 253 -5.19 -2.20 -20.85
CA SER A 253 -4.46 -1.01 -21.30
C SER A 253 -3.51 -1.31 -22.46
N GLY A 254 -3.22 -2.59 -22.73
CA GLY A 254 -2.21 -3.00 -23.70
C GLY A 254 -0.78 -2.76 -23.21
N LYS A 255 -0.56 -2.64 -21.89
CA LYS A 255 0.76 -2.40 -21.31
C LYS A 255 1.56 -3.69 -21.20
N GLY A 256 2.83 -3.63 -21.57
CA GLY A 256 3.75 -4.76 -21.59
C GLY A 256 3.91 -5.34 -22.99
N GLU A 257 5.09 -5.90 -23.27
CA GLU A 257 5.38 -6.50 -24.59
C GLU A 257 4.82 -7.91 -24.70
N LYS A 258 4.98 -8.70 -23.63
CA LYS A 258 4.58 -10.10 -23.58
C LYS A 258 3.92 -10.41 -22.26
N LEU A 259 2.91 -11.26 -22.33
CA LEU A 259 2.15 -11.69 -21.16
C LEU A 259 3.02 -12.53 -20.21
N GLU A 260 4.04 -13.18 -20.74
CA GLU A 260 5.02 -13.98 -19.99
C GLU A 260 5.88 -13.14 -19.05
N ASP A 261 6.08 -11.86 -19.33
CA ASP A 261 6.90 -10.98 -18.49
C ASP A 261 6.17 -10.60 -17.18
N CYS A 262 4.86 -10.84 -17.11
CA CYS A 262 4.03 -10.57 -15.93
C CYS A 262 4.12 -11.63 -14.84
N ILE A 263 4.80 -12.76 -15.08
CA ILE A 263 4.86 -13.88 -14.14
C ILE A 263 6.31 -14.26 -13.85
N GLY A 264 6.57 -14.80 -12.67
CA GLY A 264 7.87 -15.35 -12.32
C GLY A 264 8.97 -14.30 -12.18
N PHE A 265 8.63 -13.09 -11.74
CA PHE A 265 9.64 -12.12 -11.29
C PHE A 265 10.09 -12.37 -9.84
N ALA A 266 9.46 -13.32 -9.14
CA ALA A 266 9.86 -13.82 -7.83
C ALA A 266 9.46 -15.29 -7.63
N GLU A 267 10.19 -16.00 -6.76
CA GLU A 267 9.82 -17.32 -6.25
C GLU A 267 9.26 -17.15 -4.84
N CYS A 268 8.16 -17.86 -4.53
CA CYS A 268 7.50 -17.74 -3.23
C CYS A 268 7.28 -19.12 -2.60
N GLU A 269 7.50 -19.20 -1.30
CA GLU A 269 6.97 -20.31 -0.51
C GLU A 269 5.44 -20.20 -0.45
N PRO A 270 4.69 -21.32 -0.52
CA PRO A 270 3.24 -21.27 -0.42
C PRO A 270 2.78 -20.55 0.86
N PHE A 271 2.10 -19.41 0.69
CA PHE A 271 1.63 -18.53 1.77
C PHE A 271 2.73 -17.90 2.64
N GLY A 272 3.99 -17.95 2.19
CA GLY A 272 5.16 -17.49 2.93
C GLY A 272 5.87 -16.32 2.27
N ASP A 273 7.17 -16.26 2.51
CA ASP A 273 8.06 -15.25 1.96
C ASP A 273 8.38 -15.52 0.49
N CYS A 274 8.84 -14.48 -0.21
CA CYS A 274 9.29 -14.55 -1.59
C CYS A 274 10.73 -14.06 -1.73
N GLU A 275 11.37 -14.44 -2.82
CA GLU A 275 12.68 -13.97 -3.25
C GLU A 275 12.62 -13.52 -4.71
N PRO A 276 13.18 -12.35 -5.06
CA PRO A 276 13.27 -11.92 -6.46
C PRO A 276 14.12 -12.88 -7.30
N ILE A 277 13.73 -13.10 -8.56
CA ILE A 277 14.53 -13.87 -9.52
C ILE A 277 15.49 -12.93 -10.25
N GLU A 278 16.81 -13.19 -10.17
CA GLU A 278 17.88 -12.43 -10.83
C GLU A 278 17.87 -12.48 -12.36
#